data_AF-A0A6M5YUS7-F1
#
_entry.id   AF-A0A6M5YUS7-F1
#
_cell.length_a   1.000
_cell.length_b   1.000
_cell.length_c   1.000
_cell.angle_alpha   90.00
_cell.angle_beta   90.00
_cell.angle_gamma   90.00
#
_symmetry.space_group_name_H-M   'P 1'
#
loop_
_entity.id
_entity.type
_entity.pdbx_description
1 polymer ?
#
loop_
_entity_poly.entity_id
_entity_poly.type
_entity_poly.pdbx_seq_one_letter_code
_entity_poly.pdbx_strand_id
1 'polypeptide(L)'
;MSHSLRTLVGCAVLAAGLWAVTATAADVPDLPKDSYKKAADADLTFLKTRLGELAKTQAAGEKLLDGRIKPALGVTLLLSAYGDALGDAALKADALKVTEAIGKKDFKAASELAQKLAVKPGSGKAGALPKPLKDDEAMLAAIMSPFRGGSVGGLNIDKDIKDLTKATGGAKIDPAAVEILAVRTTVINAYGFHSPNGKATVNAANQKKWEKYATESIDFGKQLTTEAAKGAKADEKKLKTLLSSVNARCTSCHNDFRDD
;
A
#
# COMPACT_ATOMS: atom_id res chain seq x y z
N MET A 1 -6.57 23.27 -75.41
CA MET A 1 -6.24 24.44 -74.55
C MET A 1 -7.51 24.90 -73.85
N SER A 2 -7.54 24.78 -72.52
CA SER A 2 -8.19 25.66 -71.53
C SER A 2 -8.61 24.85 -70.29
N HIS A 3 -7.99 25.18 -69.17
CA HIS A 3 -8.26 24.67 -67.84
C HIS A 3 -9.56 25.28 -67.27
N SER A 4 -10.21 24.57 -66.34
CA SER A 4 -10.68 25.18 -65.08
C SER A 4 -11.05 24.12 -64.03
N LEU A 5 -10.36 24.17 -62.89
CA LEU A 5 -10.73 23.58 -61.62
C LEU A 5 -12.11 24.09 -61.16
N ARG A 6 -12.85 23.25 -60.40
CA ARG A 6 -13.61 23.73 -59.24
C ARG A 6 -13.77 22.63 -58.19
N THR A 7 -13.08 22.87 -57.09
CA THR A 7 -13.04 22.19 -55.79
C THR A 7 -14.30 22.46 -54.98
N LEU A 8 -14.86 21.45 -54.31
CA LEU A 8 -15.77 21.53 -53.14
C LEU A 8 -15.59 20.20 -52.38
N VAL A 9 -14.63 20.07 -51.46
CA VAL A 9 -14.71 20.36 -50.00
C VAL A 9 -16.09 20.07 -49.39
N GLY A 10 -16.22 18.92 -48.73
CA GLY A 10 -17.38 18.53 -47.94
C GLY A 10 -16.96 17.60 -46.79
N CYS A 11 -17.00 18.15 -45.58
CA CYS A 11 -16.53 17.62 -44.30
C CYS A 11 -16.94 16.18 -43.98
N ALA A 12 -15.97 15.32 -43.66
CA ALA A 12 -16.22 14.05 -42.97
C ALA A 12 -15.42 14.02 -41.64
N VAL A 13 -16.11 14.47 -40.59
CA VAL A 13 -16.06 14.03 -39.18
C VAL A 13 -14.70 13.53 -38.67
N LEU A 14 -13.98 14.43 -38.00
CA LEU A 14 -13.01 14.10 -36.95
C LEU A 14 -13.76 13.40 -35.80
N ALA A 15 -13.84 12.07 -35.86
CA ALA A 15 -14.09 11.25 -34.68
C ALA A 15 -12.81 11.28 -33.83
N ALA A 16 -12.62 12.37 -33.10
CA ALA A 16 -11.72 12.41 -31.97
C ALA A 16 -12.25 11.38 -30.95
N GLY A 17 -11.72 10.17 -31.03
CA GLY A 17 -11.87 9.14 -30.01
C GLY A 17 -11.25 9.65 -28.72
N LEU A 18 -12.03 10.44 -27.99
CA LEU A 18 -11.78 10.80 -26.61
C LEU A 18 -11.94 9.50 -25.81
N TRP A 19 -10.88 8.70 -25.77
CA TRP A 19 -10.66 7.74 -24.70
C TRP A 19 -10.41 8.58 -23.45
N ALA A 20 -11.50 9.10 -22.88
CA ALA A 20 -11.53 9.50 -21.49
C ALA A 20 -11.32 8.22 -20.68
N VAL A 21 -10.05 7.85 -20.49
CA VAL A 21 -9.65 6.99 -19.40
C VAL A 21 -9.98 7.80 -18.15
N THR A 22 -11.20 7.67 -17.67
CA THR A 22 -11.52 8.08 -16.30
C THR A 22 -10.56 7.27 -15.45
N ALA A 23 -9.55 7.93 -14.89
CA ALA A 23 -8.66 7.33 -13.92
C ALA A 23 -9.56 6.83 -12.78
N THR A 24 -9.88 5.54 -12.80
CA THR A 24 -10.63 4.90 -11.74
C THR A 24 -9.82 5.12 -10.47
N ALA A 25 -10.42 5.78 -9.49
CA ALA A 25 -9.80 5.94 -8.19
C ALA A 25 -9.37 4.54 -7.70
N ALA A 26 -8.22 4.48 -7.06
CA ALA A 26 -7.66 3.25 -6.53
C ALA A 26 -8.65 2.62 -5.56
N ASP A 27 -9.27 1.49 -5.88
CA ASP A 27 -10.16 0.84 -4.91
C ASP A 27 -9.34 0.05 -3.88
N VAL A 28 -9.83 0.03 -2.64
CA VAL A 28 -9.30 -0.88 -1.62
C VAL A 28 -9.42 -2.32 -2.16
N PRO A 29 -8.34 -3.13 -2.12
CA PRO A 29 -8.37 -4.50 -2.64
C PRO A 29 -9.51 -5.35 -2.05
N ASP A 30 -10.18 -6.13 -2.90
CA ASP A 30 -11.17 -7.09 -2.41
C ASP A 30 -10.46 -8.27 -1.73
N LEU A 31 -10.47 -8.30 -0.40
CA LEU A 31 -9.91 -9.34 0.47
C LEU A 31 -10.94 -9.71 1.55
N PRO A 32 -10.82 -10.90 2.18
CA PRO A 32 -11.70 -11.28 3.28
C PRO A 32 -11.68 -10.25 4.43
N LYS A 33 -12.86 -9.86 4.92
CA LYS A 33 -13.00 -8.89 6.03
C LYS A 33 -12.24 -9.34 7.29
N ASP A 34 -12.23 -10.63 7.58
CA ASP A 34 -11.49 -11.16 8.73
C ASP A 34 -9.98 -10.97 8.60
N SER A 35 -9.43 -11.10 7.39
CA SER A 35 -8.02 -10.83 7.11
C SER A 35 -7.69 -9.35 7.31
N TYR A 36 -8.57 -8.46 6.84
CA TYR A 36 -8.46 -7.03 7.13
C TYR A 36 -8.49 -6.71 8.62
N LYS A 37 -9.39 -7.34 9.37
CA LYS A 37 -9.48 -7.15 10.82
C LYS A 37 -8.19 -7.58 11.52
N LYS A 38 -7.65 -8.76 11.21
CA LYS A 38 -6.38 -9.25 11.78
C LYS A 38 -5.23 -8.30 11.50
N ALA A 39 -5.11 -7.83 10.25
CA ALA A 39 -4.09 -6.86 9.87
C ALA A 39 -4.27 -5.53 10.61
N ALA A 40 -5.50 -5.03 10.71
CA ALA A 40 -5.81 -3.79 11.43
C ALA A 40 -5.47 -3.88 12.92
N ASP A 41 -5.79 -4.98 13.59
CA ASP A 41 -5.45 -5.17 15.01
C ASP A 41 -3.91 -5.20 15.22
N ALA A 42 -3.17 -5.87 14.34
CA ALA A 42 -1.71 -5.93 14.40
C ALA A 42 -1.07 -4.56 14.12
N ASP A 43 -1.55 -3.86 13.11
CA ASP A 43 -1.03 -2.55 12.69
C ASP A 43 -1.37 -1.44 13.68
N LEU A 44 -2.54 -1.51 14.31
CA LEU A 44 -2.93 -0.63 15.39
C LEU A 44 -2.00 -0.78 16.60
N THR A 45 -1.65 -2.02 16.96
CA THR A 45 -0.71 -2.31 18.05
C THR A 45 0.66 -1.71 17.75
N PHE A 46 1.17 -1.93 16.53
CA PHE A 46 2.42 -1.32 16.08
C PHE A 46 2.36 0.21 16.15
N LEU A 47 1.29 0.83 15.62
CA LEU A 47 1.16 2.28 15.55
C LEU A 47 1.16 2.93 16.93
N LYS A 48 0.41 2.34 17.88
CA LYS A 48 0.35 2.81 19.29
C LYS A 48 1.74 2.80 19.93
N THR A 49 2.47 1.71 19.79
CA THR A 49 3.84 1.59 20.31
C THR A 49 4.76 2.61 19.65
N ARG A 50 4.73 2.68 18.31
CA ARG A 50 5.62 3.53 17.55
C ARG A 50 5.43 5.01 17.84
N LEU A 51 4.18 5.48 17.92
CA LEU A 51 3.90 6.88 18.25
C LEU A 51 4.24 7.20 19.71
N GLY A 52 4.09 6.25 20.62
CA GLY A 52 4.60 6.39 22.00
C GLY A 52 6.11 6.58 22.04
N GLU A 53 6.88 5.80 21.26
CA GLU A 53 8.34 5.98 21.14
C GLU A 53 8.71 7.34 20.55
N LEU A 54 8.07 7.73 19.43
CA LEU A 54 8.34 9.00 18.76
C LEU A 54 8.03 10.20 19.67
N ALA A 55 6.93 10.15 20.44
CA ALA A 55 6.58 11.18 21.40
C ALA A 55 7.62 11.30 22.53
N LYS A 56 8.13 10.17 23.05
CA LYS A 56 9.19 10.16 24.07
C LYS A 56 10.50 10.75 23.53
N THR A 57 10.93 10.33 22.34
CA THR A 57 12.12 10.86 21.67
C THR A 57 11.98 12.37 21.41
N GLN A 58 10.81 12.84 20.97
CA GLN A 58 10.55 14.29 20.82
C GLN A 58 10.63 15.03 22.15
N ALA A 59 10.02 14.50 23.22
CA ALA A 59 10.04 15.13 24.54
C ALA A 59 11.44 15.18 25.16
N ALA A 60 12.31 14.23 24.82
CA ALA A 60 13.73 14.22 25.20
C ALA A 60 14.59 15.23 24.40
N GLY A 61 14.02 15.93 23.42
CA GLY A 61 14.76 16.87 22.55
C GLY A 61 15.64 16.18 21.51
N GLU A 62 15.49 14.87 21.31
CA GLU A 62 16.27 14.12 20.34
C GLU A 62 15.79 14.38 18.91
N LYS A 63 16.74 14.39 17.96
CA LYS A 63 16.43 14.57 16.55
C LYS A 63 15.66 13.37 16.00
N LEU A 64 14.42 13.61 15.57
CA LEU A 64 13.63 12.62 14.83
C LEU A 64 14.02 12.63 13.35
N LEU A 65 14.59 11.51 12.91
CA LEU A 65 14.91 11.29 11.49
C LEU A 65 13.64 10.91 10.72
N ASP A 66 13.45 11.46 9.52
CA ASP A 66 12.27 11.16 8.68
C ASP A 66 12.09 9.66 8.43
N GLY A 67 13.21 8.92 8.27
CA GLY A 67 13.17 7.47 8.12
C GLY A 67 12.51 6.72 9.28
N ARG A 68 12.47 7.32 10.48
CA ARG A 68 11.80 6.80 11.67
C ARG A 68 10.33 7.20 11.77
N ILE A 69 9.95 8.31 11.12
CA ILE A 69 8.59 8.86 11.13
C ILE A 69 7.73 8.18 10.05
N LYS A 70 8.29 8.02 8.84
CA LYS A 70 7.56 7.52 7.67
C LYS A 70 6.82 6.19 7.92
N PRO A 71 7.37 5.18 8.63
CA PRO A 71 6.64 3.95 8.91
C PRO A 71 5.34 4.15 9.68
N ALA A 72 5.31 5.07 10.66
CA ALA A 72 4.07 5.39 11.36
C ALA A 72 3.05 6.01 10.41
N LEU A 73 3.50 6.91 9.53
CA LEU A 73 2.67 7.52 8.49
C LEU A 73 2.11 6.45 7.53
N GLY A 74 2.96 5.55 7.02
CA GLY A 74 2.54 4.43 6.17
C GLY A 74 1.47 3.55 6.84
N VAL A 75 1.65 3.23 8.12
CA VAL A 75 0.66 2.44 8.87
C VAL A 75 -0.66 3.18 9.09
N THR A 76 -0.66 4.51 9.28
CA THR A 76 -1.93 5.27 9.31
C THR A 76 -2.69 5.18 7.99
N LEU A 77 -2.00 5.15 6.85
CA LEU A 77 -2.61 4.98 5.53
C LEU A 77 -3.21 3.57 5.39
N LEU A 78 -2.50 2.54 5.84
CA LEU A 78 -3.02 1.17 5.88
C LEU A 78 -4.29 1.07 6.74
N LEU A 79 -4.26 1.57 7.97
CA LEU A 79 -5.43 1.58 8.86
C LEU A 79 -6.61 2.34 8.27
N SER A 80 -6.35 3.43 7.53
CA SER A 80 -7.41 4.18 6.86
C SER A 80 -8.05 3.40 5.70
N ALA A 81 -7.27 2.64 4.93
CA ALA A 81 -7.77 1.71 3.91
C ALA A 81 -8.51 0.52 4.54
N TYR A 82 -8.02 0.01 5.67
CA TYR A 82 -8.69 -1.08 6.40
C TYR A 82 -10.03 -0.65 6.98
N GLY A 83 -10.12 0.57 7.54
CA GLY A 83 -11.39 1.13 8.01
C GLY A 83 -12.44 1.16 6.90
N ASP A 84 -12.03 1.52 5.70
CA ASP A 84 -12.90 1.52 4.53
C ASP A 84 -13.34 0.10 4.12
N ALA A 85 -12.40 -0.85 3.99
CA ALA A 85 -12.69 -2.27 3.71
C ALA A 85 -13.60 -2.94 4.76
N LEU A 86 -13.44 -2.56 6.03
CA LEU A 86 -14.21 -3.08 7.15
C LEU A 86 -15.56 -2.37 7.31
N GLY A 87 -15.84 -1.30 6.57
CA GLY A 87 -17.01 -0.45 6.78
C GLY A 87 -16.97 0.31 8.12
N ASP A 88 -15.79 0.49 8.69
CA ASP A 88 -15.49 1.23 9.91
C ASP A 88 -15.06 2.68 9.57
N ALA A 89 -16.06 3.54 9.37
CA ALA A 89 -15.85 4.93 9.03
C ALA A 89 -15.09 5.71 10.13
N ALA A 90 -15.22 5.29 11.39
CA ALA A 90 -14.55 5.91 12.52
C ALA A 90 -13.04 5.62 12.47
N LEU A 91 -12.65 4.36 12.27
CA LEU A 91 -11.24 3.99 12.11
C LEU A 91 -10.61 4.74 10.93
N LYS A 92 -11.30 4.83 9.78
CA LYS A 92 -10.83 5.60 8.63
C LYS A 92 -10.58 7.06 8.99
N ALA A 93 -11.60 7.74 9.53
CA ALA A 93 -11.53 9.16 9.85
C ALA A 93 -10.47 9.47 10.92
N ASP A 94 -10.41 8.67 11.98
CA ASP A 94 -9.48 8.89 13.09
C ASP A 94 -8.03 8.53 12.71
N ALA A 95 -7.81 7.51 11.87
CA ALA A 95 -6.48 7.23 11.33
C ALA A 95 -5.95 8.41 10.51
N LEU A 96 -6.81 9.08 9.72
CA LEU A 96 -6.43 10.28 8.97
C LEU A 96 -6.14 11.49 9.87
N LYS A 97 -6.79 11.62 11.03
CA LYS A 97 -6.42 12.62 12.04
C LYS A 97 -5.03 12.34 12.63
N VAL A 98 -4.69 11.07 12.84
CA VAL A 98 -3.32 10.69 13.25
C VAL A 98 -2.31 11.02 12.15
N THR A 99 -2.63 10.74 10.89
CA THR A 99 -1.80 11.17 9.73
C THR A 99 -1.55 12.68 9.77
N GLU A 100 -2.58 13.49 10.00
CA GLU A 100 -2.47 14.95 10.07
C GLU A 100 -1.56 15.40 11.23
N ALA A 101 -1.71 14.82 12.42
CA ALA A 101 -0.86 15.12 13.57
C ALA A 101 0.62 14.75 13.33
N ILE A 102 0.88 13.59 12.71
CA ILE A 102 2.23 13.18 12.28
C ILE A 102 2.81 14.20 11.28
N GLY A 103 2.01 14.65 10.31
CA GLY A 103 2.42 15.66 9.32
C GLY A 103 2.80 17.00 9.94
N LYS A 104 2.14 17.39 11.04
CA LYS A 104 2.48 18.57 11.85
C LYS A 104 3.64 18.33 12.82
N LYS A 105 4.23 17.13 12.83
CA LYS A 105 5.26 16.69 13.79
C LYS A 105 4.81 16.81 15.25
N ASP A 106 3.51 16.75 15.52
CA ASP A 106 2.96 16.71 16.86
C ASP A 106 2.80 15.26 17.31
N PHE A 107 3.92 14.64 17.73
CA PHE A 107 3.94 13.22 18.07
C PHE A 107 3.23 12.92 19.38
N LYS A 108 3.13 13.91 20.28
CA LYS A 108 2.33 13.81 21.49
C LYS A 108 0.84 13.67 21.13
N ALA A 109 0.30 14.60 20.35
CA ALA A 109 -1.10 14.53 19.92
C ALA A 109 -1.37 13.29 19.06
N ALA A 110 -0.46 12.94 18.15
CA ALA A 110 -0.58 11.72 17.35
C ALA A 110 -0.65 10.46 18.23
N SER A 111 0.19 10.37 19.26
CA SER A 111 0.17 9.25 20.21
C SER A 111 -1.15 9.18 20.97
N GLU A 112 -1.63 10.31 21.51
CA GLU A 112 -2.90 10.39 22.25
C GLU A 112 -4.10 10.01 21.37
N LEU A 113 -4.13 10.44 20.11
CA LEU A 113 -5.14 10.05 19.13
C LEU A 113 -5.06 8.55 18.83
N ALA A 114 -3.85 8.02 18.59
CA ALA A 114 -3.66 6.61 18.27
C ALA A 114 -4.08 5.67 19.41
N GLN A 115 -3.93 6.08 20.68
CA GLN A 115 -4.40 5.27 21.81
C GLN A 115 -5.93 5.08 21.81
N LYS A 116 -6.68 6.04 21.26
CA LYS A 116 -8.15 6.01 21.20
C LYS A 116 -8.68 5.21 20.00
N LEU A 117 -7.84 4.93 19.02
CA LEU A 117 -8.20 4.10 17.87
C LEU A 117 -8.59 2.68 18.33
N ALA A 118 -9.63 2.16 17.69
CA ALA A 118 -10.15 0.81 17.87
C ALA A 118 -10.72 0.31 16.53
N VAL A 119 -10.59 -0.99 16.27
CA VAL A 119 -11.13 -1.64 15.08
C VAL A 119 -12.56 -2.12 15.38
N LYS A 120 -13.55 -1.56 14.70
CA LYS A 120 -14.98 -1.84 14.86
C LYS A 120 -15.63 -2.06 13.49
N PRO A 121 -15.58 -3.30 12.95
CA PRO A 121 -16.16 -3.60 11.64
C PRO A 121 -17.63 -3.18 11.56
N GLY A 122 -18.02 -2.63 10.41
CA GLY A 122 -19.36 -2.14 10.13
C GLY A 122 -19.93 -2.69 8.82
N SER A 123 -21.05 -2.10 8.39
CA SER A 123 -21.82 -2.53 7.20
C SER A 123 -21.46 -1.74 5.93
N GLY A 124 -20.46 -0.86 5.98
CA GLY A 124 -19.99 -0.10 4.81
C GLY A 124 -19.38 -0.99 3.72
N LYS A 125 -19.35 -0.44 2.51
CA LYS A 125 -18.62 -1.01 1.36
C LYS A 125 -17.28 -0.29 1.22
N ALA A 126 -16.27 -1.04 0.81
CA ALA A 126 -15.00 -0.48 0.41
C ALA A 126 -15.18 0.43 -0.82
N GLY A 127 -14.43 1.52 -0.85
CA GLY A 127 -14.34 2.49 -1.93
C GLY A 127 -12.88 2.87 -2.17
N ALA A 128 -12.65 4.11 -2.54
CA ALA A 128 -11.32 4.57 -2.94
C ALA A 128 -10.34 4.65 -1.76
N LEU A 129 -9.10 4.24 -2.01
CA LEU A 129 -7.96 4.41 -1.13
C LEU A 129 -7.77 5.91 -0.81
N PRO A 130 -7.73 6.28 0.47
CA PRO A 130 -7.53 7.67 0.87
C PRO A 130 -6.12 8.15 0.52
N LYS A 131 -6.03 9.32 -0.09
CA LYS A 131 -4.76 10.02 -0.43
C LYS A 131 -4.65 11.35 0.32
N PRO A 132 -4.33 11.34 1.64
CA PRO A 132 -4.28 12.57 2.43
C PRO A 132 -3.02 13.41 2.20
N LEU A 133 -2.00 12.85 1.52
CA LEU A 133 -0.75 13.54 1.19
C LEU A 133 -0.88 14.17 -0.20
N LYS A 134 -0.38 15.40 -0.34
CA LYS A 134 -0.63 16.23 -1.54
C LYS A 134 0.25 15.86 -2.74
N ASP A 135 1.38 15.23 -2.49
CA ASP A 135 2.33 14.84 -3.52
C ASP A 135 2.52 13.32 -3.54
N ASP A 136 2.61 12.76 -4.76
CA ASP A 136 2.73 11.32 -4.96
C ASP A 136 4.07 10.77 -4.45
N GLU A 137 5.13 11.59 -4.39
CA GLU A 137 6.42 11.17 -3.85
C GLU A 137 6.38 10.96 -2.33
N ALA A 138 5.77 11.87 -1.57
CA ALA A 138 5.55 11.74 -0.14
C ALA A 138 4.57 10.60 0.14
N MET A 139 3.53 10.46 -0.69
CA MET A 139 2.61 9.32 -0.62
C MET A 139 3.36 8.00 -0.79
N LEU A 140 4.15 7.86 -1.86
CA LEU A 140 4.95 6.67 -2.15
C LEU A 140 5.98 6.41 -1.04
N ALA A 141 6.68 7.45 -0.57
CA ALA A 141 7.66 7.31 0.49
C ALA A 141 7.04 6.87 1.82
N ALA A 142 5.82 7.33 2.12
CA ALA A 142 5.06 6.91 3.29
C ALA A 142 4.59 5.47 3.16
N ILE A 143 3.90 5.11 2.08
CA ILE A 143 3.32 3.76 1.89
C ILE A 143 4.37 2.67 1.72
N MET A 144 5.56 2.99 1.17
CA MET A 144 6.64 1.99 1.03
C MET A 144 7.47 1.85 2.30
N SER A 145 7.42 2.81 3.22
CA SER A 145 8.25 2.76 4.43
C SER A 145 7.98 1.58 5.38
N PRO A 146 6.78 0.96 5.47
CA PRO A 146 6.58 -0.26 6.23
C PRO A 146 7.40 -1.45 5.72
N PHE A 147 7.84 -1.47 4.45
CA PHE A 147 8.76 -2.49 3.95
C PHE A 147 10.15 -2.44 4.60
N ARG A 148 10.53 -1.29 5.18
CA ARG A 148 11.86 -1.12 5.80
C ARG A 148 12.04 -2.01 7.03
N GLY A 149 13.30 -2.18 7.41
CA GLY A 149 13.68 -2.93 8.60
C GLY A 149 13.23 -2.29 9.91
N GLY A 150 13.05 -3.12 10.95
CA GLY A 150 12.64 -2.69 12.28
C GLY A 150 13.63 -1.74 12.96
N SER A 151 14.93 -1.79 12.59
CA SER A 151 15.94 -0.86 13.12
C SER A 151 15.68 0.60 12.77
N VAL A 152 15.00 0.88 11.66
CA VAL A 152 14.52 2.22 11.29
C VAL A 152 13.05 2.41 11.63
N GLY A 153 12.43 1.45 12.32
CA GLY A 153 11.04 1.44 12.74
C GLY A 153 10.05 1.01 11.66
N GLY A 154 10.47 0.27 10.64
CA GLY A 154 9.56 -0.36 9.68
C GLY A 154 8.92 -1.66 10.22
N LEU A 155 8.03 -2.26 9.43
CA LEU A 155 7.32 -3.52 9.76
C LEU A 155 8.08 -4.78 9.32
N ASN A 156 9.33 -4.66 8.82
CA ASN A 156 10.14 -5.77 8.29
C ASN A 156 9.54 -6.53 7.09
N ILE A 157 8.51 -6.00 6.40
CA ILE A 157 7.79 -6.76 5.35
C ILE A 157 8.75 -7.33 4.28
N ASP A 158 9.71 -6.54 3.77
CA ASP A 158 10.67 -7.04 2.76
C ASP A 158 11.53 -8.19 3.29
N LYS A 159 11.98 -8.08 4.55
CA LYS A 159 12.80 -9.09 5.21
C LYS A 159 11.98 -10.35 5.45
N ASP A 160 10.77 -10.21 5.97
CA ASP A 160 9.91 -11.33 6.31
C ASP A 160 9.52 -12.12 5.05
N ILE A 161 9.19 -11.45 3.94
CA ILE A 161 8.96 -12.10 2.64
C ILE A 161 10.22 -12.88 2.21
N LYS A 162 11.41 -12.27 2.26
CA LYS A 162 12.66 -12.92 1.87
C LYS A 162 13.02 -14.10 2.77
N ASP A 163 12.78 -14.01 4.06
CA ASP A 163 13.09 -15.08 5.00
C ASP A 163 12.11 -16.24 4.84
N LEU A 164 10.81 -15.97 4.68
CA LEU A 164 9.79 -17.00 4.45
C LEU A 164 9.97 -17.71 3.11
N THR A 165 10.45 -17.03 2.06
CA THR A 165 10.79 -17.69 0.78
C THR A 165 12.00 -18.62 0.88
N LYS A 166 12.93 -18.32 1.81
CA LYS A 166 14.14 -19.11 2.06
C LYS A 166 13.96 -20.19 3.13
N ALA A 167 12.81 -20.28 3.78
CA ALA A 167 12.53 -21.31 4.77
C ALA A 167 12.80 -22.71 4.17
N THR A 168 13.76 -23.43 4.75
CA THR A 168 14.16 -24.79 4.38
C THR A 168 14.19 -25.67 5.63
N GLY A 169 14.31 -26.99 5.45
CA GLY A 169 14.61 -27.90 6.55
C GLY A 169 13.51 -28.09 7.61
N GLY A 170 12.24 -27.94 7.23
CA GLY A 170 11.11 -28.16 8.15
C GLY A 170 10.73 -26.96 9.03
N ALA A 171 11.30 -25.77 8.78
CA ALA A 171 10.81 -24.53 9.35
C ALA A 171 9.39 -24.24 8.82
N LYS A 172 8.39 -24.50 9.67
CA LYS A 172 6.98 -24.36 9.32
C LYS A 172 6.63 -22.88 9.07
N ILE A 173 6.10 -22.58 7.89
CA ILE A 173 5.50 -21.27 7.60
C ILE A 173 4.25 -21.10 8.45
N ASP A 174 4.18 -20.03 9.25
CA ASP A 174 2.97 -19.68 10.01
C ASP A 174 1.95 -18.97 9.10
N PRO A 175 0.79 -19.59 8.79
CA PRO A 175 -0.21 -18.98 7.94
C PRO A 175 -0.78 -17.69 8.51
N ALA A 176 -0.86 -17.54 9.84
CA ALA A 176 -1.41 -16.32 10.45
C ALA A 176 -0.51 -15.11 10.21
N ALA A 177 0.82 -15.29 10.35
CA ALA A 177 1.79 -14.26 10.01
C ALA A 177 1.78 -13.93 8.50
N VAL A 178 1.68 -14.95 7.64
CA VAL A 178 1.59 -14.76 6.19
C VAL A 178 0.34 -14.00 5.77
N GLU A 179 -0.81 -14.27 6.40
CA GLU A 179 -2.07 -13.58 6.12
C GLU A 179 -1.95 -12.08 6.35
N ILE A 180 -1.40 -11.66 7.50
CA ILE A 180 -1.18 -10.24 7.82
C ILE A 180 -0.18 -9.61 6.83
N LEU A 181 0.91 -10.31 6.54
CA LEU A 181 1.94 -9.88 5.59
C LEU A 181 1.37 -9.67 4.18
N ALA A 182 0.50 -10.59 3.75
CA ALA A 182 -0.16 -10.56 2.45
C ALA A 182 -1.11 -9.36 2.35
N VAL A 183 -1.98 -9.14 3.36
CA VAL A 183 -2.89 -7.99 3.40
C VAL A 183 -2.13 -6.67 3.32
N ARG A 184 -1.07 -6.50 4.12
CA ARG A 184 -0.20 -5.30 4.08
C ARG A 184 0.38 -5.11 2.69
N THR A 185 0.98 -6.15 2.14
CA THR A 185 1.62 -6.10 0.81
C THR A 185 0.62 -5.74 -0.28
N THR A 186 -0.57 -6.34 -0.28
CA THR A 186 -1.61 -6.06 -1.28
C THR A 186 -2.07 -4.60 -1.20
N VAL A 187 -2.34 -4.07 0.00
CA VAL A 187 -2.78 -2.68 0.14
C VAL A 187 -1.67 -1.68 -0.18
N ILE A 188 -0.42 -1.94 0.23
CA ILE A 188 0.70 -1.07 -0.15
C ILE A 188 0.88 -1.04 -1.67
N ASN A 189 0.81 -2.18 -2.36
CA ASN A 189 0.93 -2.22 -3.82
C ASN A 189 -0.27 -1.57 -4.52
N ALA A 190 -1.47 -1.63 -3.94
CA ALA A 190 -2.63 -0.89 -4.44
C ALA A 190 -2.42 0.62 -4.32
N TYR A 191 -1.84 1.11 -3.23
CA TYR A 191 -1.37 2.50 -3.18
C TYR A 191 -0.28 2.79 -4.21
N GLY A 192 0.73 1.93 -4.30
CA GLY A 192 1.87 2.06 -5.22
C GLY A 192 1.42 2.18 -6.67
N PHE A 193 0.47 1.37 -7.12
CA PHE A 193 -0.10 1.47 -8.48
C PHE A 193 -0.47 2.91 -8.85
N HIS A 194 -1.05 3.66 -7.91
CA HIS A 194 -1.57 5.01 -8.15
C HIS A 194 -0.65 6.14 -7.67
N SER A 195 0.58 5.83 -7.28
CA SER A 195 1.59 6.82 -6.89
C SER A 195 2.96 6.45 -7.50
N PRO A 196 3.09 6.46 -8.84
CA PRO A 196 4.35 6.21 -9.52
C PRO A 196 5.37 7.33 -9.20
N ASN A 197 6.65 6.98 -9.11
CA ASN A 197 7.73 7.97 -8.95
C ASN A 197 8.23 8.54 -10.29
N GLY A 198 9.17 9.47 -10.24
CA GLY A 198 9.77 10.08 -11.42
C GLY A 198 10.38 9.10 -12.42
N LYS A 199 11.00 7.99 -11.95
CA LYS A 199 11.54 6.94 -12.84
C LYS A 199 10.43 6.19 -13.58
N ALA A 200 9.30 5.94 -12.92
CA ALA A 200 8.14 5.29 -13.52
C ALA A 200 7.41 6.22 -14.51
N THR A 201 7.32 7.52 -14.24
CA THR A 201 6.56 8.47 -15.08
C THR A 201 7.34 9.05 -16.26
N VAL A 202 8.64 8.75 -16.39
CA VAL A 202 9.50 9.31 -17.46
C VAL A 202 9.05 8.94 -18.88
N ASN A 203 8.40 7.79 -19.07
CA ASN A 203 7.80 7.38 -20.35
C ASN A 203 6.70 6.32 -20.14
N ALA A 204 5.87 6.13 -21.17
CA ALA A 204 4.73 5.20 -21.12
C ALA A 204 5.14 3.73 -20.90
N ALA A 205 6.33 3.31 -21.36
CA ALA A 205 6.79 1.94 -21.17
C ALA A 205 7.16 1.66 -19.70
N ASN A 206 7.79 2.63 -19.03
CA ASN A 206 8.10 2.56 -17.60
C ASN A 206 6.83 2.59 -16.76
N GLN A 207 5.88 3.46 -17.09
CA GLN A 207 4.59 3.51 -16.40
C GLN A 207 3.85 2.18 -16.52
N LYS A 208 3.79 1.60 -17.73
CA LYS A 208 3.18 0.28 -17.95
C LYS A 208 3.87 -0.84 -17.17
N LYS A 209 5.20 -0.80 -17.02
CA LYS A 209 5.95 -1.75 -16.19
C LYS A 209 5.62 -1.58 -14.71
N TRP A 210 5.56 -0.35 -14.22
CA TRP A 210 5.16 -0.03 -12.85
C TRP A 210 3.76 -0.58 -12.53
N GLU A 211 2.78 -0.23 -13.36
CA GLU A 211 1.39 -0.70 -13.24
C GLU A 211 1.32 -2.24 -13.28
N LYS A 212 2.10 -2.87 -14.18
CA LYS A 212 2.20 -4.33 -14.27
C LYS A 212 2.74 -4.95 -12.98
N TYR A 213 3.87 -4.46 -12.46
CA TYR A 213 4.47 -5.00 -11.24
C TYR A 213 3.56 -4.82 -10.03
N ALA A 214 2.90 -3.67 -9.90
CA ALA A 214 1.93 -3.43 -8.85
C ALA A 214 0.71 -4.38 -8.97
N THR A 215 0.14 -4.52 -10.18
CA THR A 215 -1.00 -5.41 -10.45
C THR A 215 -0.67 -6.87 -10.14
N GLU A 216 0.45 -7.38 -10.65
CA GLU A 216 0.89 -8.75 -10.38
C GLU A 216 1.12 -8.98 -8.87
N SER A 217 1.69 -7.99 -8.16
CA SER A 217 1.89 -8.07 -6.71
C SER A 217 0.57 -8.06 -5.93
N ILE A 218 -0.41 -7.26 -6.35
CA ILE A 218 -1.77 -7.24 -5.78
C ILE A 218 -2.41 -8.62 -5.95
N ASP A 219 -2.36 -9.19 -7.15
CA ASP A 219 -2.99 -10.48 -7.46
C ASP A 219 -2.34 -11.64 -6.70
N PHE A 220 -1.00 -11.69 -6.62
CA PHE A 220 -0.30 -12.68 -5.81
C PHE A 220 -0.60 -12.49 -4.32
N GLY A 221 -0.68 -11.26 -3.83
CA GLY A 221 -1.04 -10.97 -2.45
C GLY A 221 -2.49 -11.37 -2.10
N LYS A 222 -3.44 -11.21 -3.02
CA LYS A 222 -4.83 -11.73 -2.88
C LYS A 222 -4.86 -13.25 -2.76
N GLN A 223 -4.14 -13.94 -3.65
CA GLN A 223 -4.02 -15.40 -3.61
C GLN A 223 -3.33 -15.87 -2.33
N LEU A 224 -2.29 -15.15 -1.89
CA LEU A 224 -1.55 -15.46 -0.67
C LEU A 224 -2.43 -15.28 0.57
N THR A 225 -3.19 -14.19 0.65
CA THR A 225 -4.18 -13.94 1.71
C THR A 225 -5.21 -15.07 1.76
N THR A 226 -5.78 -15.44 0.61
CA THR A 226 -6.79 -16.50 0.51
C THR A 226 -6.25 -17.86 0.96
N GLU A 227 -5.02 -18.20 0.58
CA GLU A 227 -4.40 -19.46 0.99
C GLU A 227 -4.06 -19.46 2.48
N ALA A 228 -3.48 -18.37 2.98
CA ALA A 228 -3.08 -18.23 4.37
C ALA A 228 -4.27 -18.22 5.33
N ALA A 229 -5.40 -17.63 4.93
CA ALA A 229 -6.65 -17.59 5.70
C ALA A 229 -7.24 -18.99 5.98
N LYS A 230 -6.79 -20.04 5.29
CA LYS A 230 -7.15 -21.44 5.61
C LYS A 230 -6.53 -21.94 6.92
N GLY A 231 -5.65 -21.16 7.55
CA GLY A 231 -5.04 -21.48 8.84
C GLY A 231 -4.27 -22.80 8.77
N ALA A 232 -4.57 -23.72 9.69
CA ALA A 232 -3.94 -25.04 9.73
C ALA A 232 -4.12 -25.89 8.44
N LYS A 233 -5.07 -25.54 7.58
CA LYS A 233 -5.33 -26.21 6.28
C LYS A 233 -4.64 -25.52 5.10
N ALA A 234 -3.83 -24.49 5.33
CA ALA A 234 -3.09 -23.82 4.26
C ALA A 234 -2.05 -24.75 3.63
N ASP A 235 -1.95 -24.73 2.31
CA ASP A 235 -0.91 -25.46 1.57
C ASP A 235 0.42 -24.69 1.66
N GLU A 236 1.34 -25.20 2.48
CA GLU A 236 2.65 -24.61 2.71
C GLU A 236 3.49 -24.45 1.43
N LYS A 237 3.42 -25.42 0.50
CA LYS A 237 4.13 -25.33 -0.78
C LYS A 237 3.57 -24.19 -1.60
N LYS A 238 2.24 -24.06 -1.64
CA LYS A 238 1.57 -22.98 -2.35
C LYS A 238 1.85 -21.61 -1.72
N LEU A 239 1.86 -21.49 -0.38
CA LEU A 239 2.28 -20.28 0.32
C LEU A 239 3.70 -19.88 -0.09
N LYS A 240 4.65 -20.83 -0.09
CA LYS A 240 6.04 -20.57 -0.48
C LYS A 240 6.16 -20.12 -1.93
N THR A 241 5.43 -20.75 -2.85
CA THR A 241 5.38 -20.33 -4.26
C THR A 241 4.85 -18.91 -4.42
N LEU A 242 3.74 -18.58 -3.75
CA LEU A 242 3.14 -17.25 -3.81
C LEU A 242 4.03 -16.16 -3.18
N LEU A 243 4.64 -16.44 -2.02
CA LEU A 243 5.64 -15.57 -1.41
C LEU A 243 6.83 -15.33 -2.35
N SER A 244 7.27 -16.36 -3.07
CA SER A 244 8.38 -16.24 -4.03
C SER A 244 7.99 -15.36 -5.21
N SER A 245 6.75 -15.48 -5.71
CA SER A 245 6.21 -14.61 -6.75
C SER A 245 6.12 -13.14 -6.31
N VAL A 246 5.60 -12.88 -5.11
CA VAL A 246 5.58 -11.54 -4.51
C VAL A 246 7.01 -10.98 -4.39
N ASN A 247 7.93 -11.74 -3.78
CA ASN A 247 9.33 -11.33 -3.64
C ASN A 247 9.98 -10.97 -4.98
N ALA A 248 9.73 -11.78 -6.01
CA ALA A 248 10.24 -11.54 -7.35
C ALA A 248 9.71 -10.23 -7.93
N ARG A 249 8.41 -9.92 -7.77
CA ARG A 249 7.84 -8.65 -8.25
C ARG A 249 8.36 -7.45 -7.47
N CYS A 250 8.45 -7.54 -6.14
CA CYS A 250 9.06 -6.49 -5.31
C CYS A 250 10.52 -6.24 -5.74
N THR A 251 11.28 -7.30 -5.98
CA THR A 251 12.68 -7.18 -6.45
C THR A 251 12.77 -6.53 -7.83
N SER A 252 11.95 -6.97 -8.80
CA SER A 252 11.92 -6.36 -10.14
C SER A 252 11.52 -4.89 -10.10
N CYS A 253 10.49 -4.54 -9.32
CA CYS A 253 10.04 -3.16 -9.17
C CYS A 253 11.14 -2.29 -8.53
N HIS A 254 11.78 -2.77 -7.46
CA HIS A 254 12.88 -2.05 -6.84
C HIS A 254 14.07 -1.85 -7.78
N ASN A 255 14.46 -2.88 -8.55
CA ASN A 255 15.57 -2.76 -9.48
C ASN A 255 15.31 -1.74 -10.60
N ASP A 256 14.08 -1.65 -11.10
CA ASP A 256 13.73 -0.74 -12.19
C ASP A 256 13.46 0.69 -11.70
N PHE A 257 12.87 0.85 -10.51
CA PHE A 257 12.27 2.12 -10.10
C PHE A 257 12.71 2.66 -8.75
N ARG A 258 13.37 1.91 -7.88
CA ARG A 258 13.81 2.47 -6.60
C ARG A 258 14.96 3.46 -6.84
N ASP A 259 14.94 4.57 -6.13
CA ASP A 259 16.07 5.50 -6.10
C ASP A 259 17.15 4.91 -5.18
N ASP A 260 18.36 4.79 -5.72
CA ASP A 260 19.55 4.31 -5.01
C ASP A 260 20.11 5.41 -4.09
#